data_AF-A0A9D1R6W4-F1
#
_entry.id   AF-A0A9D1R6W4-F1
#
_cell.length_a   1.000
_cell.length_b   1.000
_cell.length_c   1.000
_cell.angle_alpha   90.00
_cell.angle_beta   90.00
_cell.angle_gamma   90.00
#
_symmetry.space_group_name_H-M   'P 1'
#
loop_
_entity.id
_entity.type
_entity.pdbx_description
1 polymer ?
#
loop_
_entity_poly.entity_id
_entity_poly.type
_entity_poly.pdbx_seq_one_letter_code
_entity_poly.pdbx_strand_id
1 'polypeptide(L)' 'MIKRNIRKYKIMEKHIEFTRHGMYYEAKLLLRLLQNGHVRLGLDDSSYNAEIFLESIGCPVSYGRTYSTATFRL' A
#
# COMPACT_ATOMS: atom_id res chain seq x y z
N MET A 1 -10.11 -1.09 -16.84
CA MET A 1 -8.79 -1.71 -17.10
C MET A 1 -7.63 -0.71 -16.95
N ILE A 2 -7.65 0.43 -17.65
CA ILE A 2 -6.56 1.44 -17.65
C ILE A 2 -6.23 1.96 -16.23
N LYS A 3 -7.22 2.39 -15.44
CA LYS A 3 -7.01 2.91 -14.07
C LYS A 3 -6.32 1.90 -13.14
N ARG A 4 -6.66 0.61 -13.27
CA ARG A 4 -6.07 -0.48 -12.46
C ARG A 4 -4.61 -0.71 -12.81
N ASN A 5 -4.28 -0.64 -14.09
CA ASN A 5 -2.90 -0.75 -14.57
C ASN A 5 -2.05 0.43 -14.07
N ILE A 6 -2.57 1.66 -14.15
CA ILE A 6 -1.87 2.86 -13.64
C ILE A 6 -1.56 2.75 -12.15
N ARG A 7 -2.50 2.30 -11.32
CA ARG A 7 -2.26 2.13 -9.87
C ARG A 7 -1.14 1.12 -9.59
N LYS A 8 -1.15 -0.03 -10.28
CA LYS A 8 -0.09 -1.04 -10.14
C LYS A 8 1.28 -0.46 -10.46
N TYR A 9 1.41 0.31 -11.56
CA TYR A 9 2.67 0.96 -11.90
C TYR A 9 3.14 1.95 -10.83
N LYS A 10 2.25 2.81 -10.31
CA LYS A 10 2.60 3.73 -9.21
C LYS A 10 3.06 2.99 -7.95
N ILE A 11 2.40 1.90 -7.59
CA ILE A 11 2.78 1.07 -6.44
C ILE A 11 4.15 0.41 -6.67
N MET A 12 4.44 -0.05 -7.89
CA MET A 12 5.76 -0.59 -8.25
C MET A 12 6.86 0.47 -8.15
N GLU A 13 6.61 1.67 -8.68
CA GLU A 13 7.56 2.79 -8.58
C GLU A 13 7.86 3.14 -7.13
N LYS A 14 6.82 3.26 -6.29
CA LYS A 14 6.98 3.56 -4.86
C LYS A 14 7.69 2.44 -4.09
N HIS A 15 7.44 1.17 -4.45
CA HIS A 15 8.18 0.04 -3.89
C HIS A 15 9.68 0.14 -4.18
N ILE A 16 10.06 0.51 -5.41
CA ILE A 16 11.48 0.71 -5.79
C ILE A 16 12.08 1.88 -5.02
N GLU A 17 11.35 2.99 -4.90
CA GLU A 17 11.77 4.16 -4.12
C GLU A 17 12.05 3.81 -2.65
N PHE A 18 11.09 3.17 -1.97
CA PHE A 18 11.26 2.75 -0.58
C PHE A 18 12.43 1.78 -0.39
N THR A 19 12.61 0.85 -1.32
CA THR A 19 13.75 -0.09 -1.27
C THR A 19 15.09 0.66 -1.37
N ARG A 20 15.18 1.69 -2.23
CA ARG A 20 16.39 2.51 -2.38
C ARG A 20 16.69 3.37 -1.16
N HIS A 21 15.67 3.78 -0.41
CA HIS A 21 15.81 4.55 0.83
C HIS A 21 15.96 3.71 2.09
N GLY A 22 16.00 2.38 1.98
CA GLY A 22 16.12 1.48 3.15
C GLY A 22 14.82 1.28 3.93
N MET A 23 13.68 1.73 3.39
CA MET A 23 12.34 1.59 3.97
C MET A 23 11.75 0.21 3.63
N TYR A 24 12.41 -0.85 4.11
CA TYR A 24 12.13 -2.22 3.67
C TYR A 24 10.77 -2.76 4.15
N TYR A 25 10.27 -2.30 5.29
CA TYR A 25 8.98 -2.73 5.82
C TYR A 25 7.82 -2.17 4.97
N GLU A 26 7.88 -0.88 4.65
CA GLU A 26 6.96 -0.19 3.76
C GLU A 26 7.00 -0.80 2.35
N ALA A 27 8.21 -1.00 1.82
CA ALA A 27 8.41 -1.64 0.53
C ALA A 27 7.77 -3.05 0.48
N LYS A 28 7.90 -3.83 1.57
CA LYS A 28 7.29 -5.16 1.68
C LYS A 28 5.77 -5.11 1.71
N LEU A 29 5.17 -4.10 2.32
CA LEU A 29 3.71 -3.91 2.32
C LEU A 29 3.18 -3.66 0.91
N LEU A 30 3.86 -2.79 0.15
CA LEU A 30 3.52 -2.52 -1.26
C LEU A 30 3.70 -3.77 -2.14
N LEU A 31 4.77 -4.53 -1.92
CA LEU A 31 4.99 -5.79 -2.64
C LEU A 31 3.88 -6.82 -2.36
N ARG A 32 3.47 -6.97 -1.09
CA ARG A 32 2.35 -7.85 -0.70
C ARG A 32 1.05 -7.45 -1.39
N LEU A 33 0.78 -6.15 -1.48
CA LEU A 33 -0.38 -5.66 -2.22
C LEU A 33 -0.33 -6.07 -3.69
N LEU A 34 0.82 -5.92 -4.36
CA LEU A 34 1.00 -6.32 -5.76
C LEU A 34 0.83 -7.84 -5.97
N GLN A 35 1.36 -8.65 -5.05
CA GLN A 35 1.31 -10.12 -5.13
C GLN A 35 -0.08 -10.68 -4.84
N ASN A 36 -0.71 -10.22 -3.75
CA ASN A 36 -1.94 -10.80 -3.22
C ASN A 36 -3.21 -10.05 -3.65
N GLY A 37 -3.04 -8.91 -4.31
CA GLY A 37 -4.14 -7.99 -4.64
C GLY A 37 -4.76 -7.27 -3.44
N HIS A 38 -4.25 -7.50 -2.23
CA HIS A 38 -4.68 -6.83 -1.01
C HIS A 38 -3.55 -6.75 0.02
N VAL A 39 -3.65 -5.77 0.92
CA VAL A 39 -2.77 -5.65 2.09
C VAL A 39 -3.55 -5.11 3.28
N ARG A 40 -3.29 -5.66 4.47
CA ARG A 40 -3.79 -5.13 5.74
C ARG A 40 -2.68 -4.33 6.41
N LEU A 41 -3.00 -3.11 6.79
CA LEU A 41 -2.15 -2.15 7.48
C LEU A 41 -2.65 -1.99 8.92
N GLY A 42 -1.70 -1.87 9.85
CA GLY A 42 -1.94 -1.64 11.28
C GLY A 42 -1.73 -0.18 11.66
N LEU A 43 -1.41 0.06 12.94
CA LEU A 43 -1.16 1.39 13.50
C LEU A 43 0.34 1.72 13.65
N ASP A 44 1.23 0.94 13.04
CA ASP A 44 2.67 1.19 13.07
C ASP A 44 3.11 2.22 12.01
N ASP A 45 4.28 2.83 12.21
CA ASP A 45 4.81 3.89 11.34
C ASP A 45 4.94 3.46 9.88
N SER A 46 5.35 2.20 9.63
CA SER A 46 5.48 1.68 8.27
C SER A 46 4.11 1.48 7.60
N SER A 47 3.13 0.99 8.36
CA SER A 47 1.73 0.94 7.91
C SER A 47 1.20 2.33 7.59
N TYR A 48 1.46 3.33 8.44
CA TYR A 48 1.03 4.72 8.22
C TYR A 48 1.62 5.33 6.93
N ASN A 49 2.92 5.16 6.70
CA ASN A 49 3.58 5.63 5.50
C ASN A 49 3.02 4.97 4.22
N ALA A 50 2.74 3.67 4.28
CA ALA A 50 2.12 2.95 3.17
C ALA A 50 0.66 3.40 2.94
N GLU A 51 -0.10 3.66 4.01
CA GLU A 51 -1.49 4.13 3.96
C GLU A 51 -1.60 5.49 3.27
N ILE A 52 -0.83 6.49 3.70
CA ILE A 52 -0.81 7.83 3.07
C ILE A 52 -0.58 7.72 1.56
N PHE A 53 0.41 6.92 1.16
CA PHE A 53 0.70 6.75 -0.26
C PHE A 53 -0.46 6.10 -1.01
N LEU A 54 -1.05 5.02 -0.48
CA LEU A 54 -2.14 4.30 -1.13
C LEU A 54 -3.41 5.15 -1.25
N GLU A 55 -3.71 5.96 -0.25
CA GLU A 55 -4.79 6.95 -0.31
C GLU A 55 -4.52 8.02 -1.38
N SER A 56 -3.28 8.52 -1.48
CA SER A 56 -2.91 9.55 -2.46
C SER A 56 -3.13 9.12 -3.92
N ILE A 57 -3.06 7.81 -4.20
CA ILE A 57 -3.33 7.24 -5.53
C ILE A 57 -4.77 6.73 -5.70
N GLY A 58 -5.63 6.99 -4.72
CA GLY A 58 -7.05 6.60 -4.70
C GLY A 58 -7.23 5.09 -4.70
N CYS A 59 -6.42 4.37 -3.93
CA CYS A 59 -6.55 2.92 -3.76
C CYS A 59 -7.78 2.61 -2.87
N PRO A 60 -8.67 1.68 -3.26
CA PRO A 60 -9.81 1.29 -2.43
C PRO A 60 -9.39 0.78 -1.05
N VAL A 61 -9.99 1.35 0.00
CA VAL A 61 -9.73 1.01 1.41
C VAL A 61 -11.02 0.57 2.12
N SER A 62 -10.87 -0.36 3.05
CA SER A 62 -11.92 -0.76 4.00
C SER A 62 -11.32 -0.86 5.40
N TYR A 63 -12.01 -0.33 6.40
CA TYR A 63 -11.52 -0.33 7.78
C TYR A 63 -12.17 -1.46 8.60
N GLY A 64 -11.40 -2.01 9.54
CA GLY A 64 -11.93 -2.93 10.54
C GLY A 64 -12.92 -2.24 11.48
N ARG A 65 -13.75 -3.02 12.19
CA ARG A 65 -14.79 -2.50 13.10
C ARG A 65 -14.24 -1.55 14.19
N THR A 66 -13.04 -1.82 14.67
CA THR A 66 -12.35 -1.03 15.70
C THR A 66 -11.50 0.10 15.10
N TYR A 67 -11.49 0.27 13.77
CA TYR A 67 -10.67 1.23 13.03
C TYR A 67 -9.16 1.13 13.25
N SER A 68 -8.69 0.05 13.88
CA SER A 68 -7.27 -0.21 14.13
C SER A 68 -6.56 -0.91 12.96
N THR A 69 -7.28 -1.20 11.88
CA THR A 69 -6.70 -1.81 10.68
C THR A 69 -7.36 -1.26 9.43
N ALA A 70 -6.54 -0.95 8.43
CA ALA A 70 -6.98 -0.58 7.08
C ALA A 70 -6.66 -1.72 6.11
N THR A 71 -7.58 -2.07 5.23
CA THR A 71 -7.36 -3.10 4.19
C THR A 71 -7.52 -2.49 2.82
N PHE A 72 -6.41 -2.41 2.09
CA PHE A 72 -6.34 -1.90 0.72
C PHE A 72 -6.47 -3.02 -0.30
N ARG A 73 -7.09 -2.74 -1.46
CA ARG A 73 -7.29 -3.72 -2.56
C ARG A 73 -6.98 -3.13 -3.94
N LEU A 74 -6.40 -3.94 -4.82
CA LEU A 74 -5.98 -3.60 -6.19
C LEU A 74 -6.99 -3.98 -7.28
#